data_AF-F8CKT6-F1
#
_entry.id   AF-F8CKT6-F1
#
_cell.length_a   1.000
_cell.length_b   1.000
_cell.length_c   1.000
_cell.angle_alpha   90.00
_cell.angle_beta   90.00
_cell.angle_gamma   90.00
#
_symmetry.space_group_name_H-M   'P 1'
#
loop_
_entity.id
_entity.type
_entity.pdbx_description
1 polymer ?
#
loop_
_entity_poly.entity_id
_entity_poly.type
_entity_poly.pdbx_seq_one_letter_code
_entity_poly.pdbx_strand_id
1 'polypeptide(L)'
;MFAPVAHALGTTALRARVEDHDFLLRGGVMGVVYLLLYIAGGGLLTLGVSHFLDDVMTGEPPWSAGRLVVIGALLIGFAGGLHAFVARRRDPEGAPAAWPQIGARSFALAGALWAVPILVGWVQFERFADPIWMMPHATVLGGLFLAYCVCSRLMGGWRMRGVAVTMGVASLGLPLGLLGAALPIRHFNHHLSDVVSVLRNPVTREDRRVTSRRDDMAMAPAPLDSPEHLLALVTALGEARPIDVEAEIAAGRMRMLEDGTYVIVNPDGSESALGGASDFAQAIEDADAADTRQAAQAQAERVAAWEREMRLRKLGGRLFTQAPAD
;
A
#
# COMPACT_ATOMS: atom_id res chain seq x y z
N MET A 1 44.86 49.11 52.34
CA MET A 1 43.53 49.39 51.75
C MET A 1 43.55 48.99 50.27
N PHE A 2 43.46 47.69 49.95
CA PHE A 2 43.20 47.18 48.58
C PHE A 2 42.72 45.72 48.69
N ALA A 3 41.41 45.55 48.88
CA ALA A 3 40.70 44.29 48.62
C ALA A 3 39.21 44.59 48.40
N PRO A 4 38.82 44.99 47.16
CA PRO A 4 37.51 44.54 46.69
C PRO A 4 37.45 44.09 45.20
N VAL A 5 38.54 44.15 44.43
CA VAL A 5 38.46 43.93 42.96
C VAL A 5 38.44 42.44 42.55
N ALA A 6 38.97 41.53 43.36
CA ALA A 6 39.04 40.10 43.00
C ALA A 6 37.69 39.37 43.06
N HIS A 7 36.71 39.88 43.82
CA HIS A 7 35.41 39.21 43.99
C HIS A 7 34.41 39.51 42.86
N ALA A 8 34.61 40.61 42.11
CA ALA A 8 33.74 41.01 41.00
C ALA A 8 34.09 40.34 39.66
N LEU A 9 35.36 39.97 39.46
CA LEU A 9 35.83 39.29 38.24
C LEU A 9 35.58 37.77 38.26
N GLY A 10 35.60 37.15 39.45
CA GLY A 10 35.27 35.72 39.61
C GLY A 10 33.79 35.42 39.35
N THR A 11 32.88 36.32 39.73
CA THR A 11 31.43 36.13 39.56
C THR A 11 30.96 36.39 38.14
N THR A 12 31.56 37.34 37.42
CA THR A 12 31.24 37.62 36.01
C THR A 12 31.76 36.53 35.07
N ALA A 13 32.98 36.02 35.29
CA ALA A 13 33.53 34.92 34.49
C ALA A 13 32.79 33.57 34.72
N LEU A 14 32.34 33.29 35.96
CA LEU A 14 31.50 32.10 36.22
C LEU A 14 30.10 32.24 35.63
N ARG A 15 29.50 33.45 35.66
CA ARG A 15 28.17 33.70 35.08
C ARG A 15 28.18 33.58 33.56
N ALA A 16 29.23 34.07 32.89
CA ALA A 16 29.41 33.90 31.45
C ALA A 16 29.59 32.42 31.05
N ARG A 17 30.32 31.63 31.84
CA ARG A 17 30.50 30.19 31.58
C ARG A 17 29.23 29.34 31.81
N VAL A 18 28.39 29.73 32.76
CA VAL A 18 27.10 29.06 33.01
C VAL A 18 26.07 29.45 31.93
N GLU A 19 26.06 30.70 31.47
CA GLU A 19 25.22 31.14 30.35
C GLU A 19 25.60 30.47 29.01
N ASP A 20 26.90 30.25 28.75
CA ASP A 20 27.37 29.53 27.56
C ASP A 20 26.98 28.05 27.56
N HIS A 21 27.02 27.38 28.72
CA HIS A 21 26.62 25.97 28.82
C HIS A 21 25.10 25.79 28.69
N ASP A 22 24.30 26.69 29.28
CA ASP A 22 22.85 26.70 29.11
C ASP A 22 22.44 27.05 27.67
N PHE A 23 23.21 27.92 26.99
CA PHE A 23 22.96 28.29 25.58
C PHE A 23 23.28 27.15 24.61
N LEU A 24 24.34 26.37 24.86
CA LEU A 24 24.68 25.19 24.05
C LEU A 24 23.65 24.07 24.24
N LEU A 25 23.17 23.84 25.46
CA LEU A 25 22.11 22.86 25.74
C LEU A 25 20.75 23.28 25.15
N ARG A 26 20.31 24.54 25.37
CA ARG A 26 19.09 25.08 24.75
C ARG A 26 19.20 25.14 23.23
N GLY A 27 20.42 25.37 22.73
CA GLY A 27 20.70 25.45 21.32
C GLY A 27 20.65 24.12 20.58
N GLY A 28 21.03 23.03 21.26
CA GLY A 28 20.91 21.66 20.76
C GLY A 28 19.47 21.14 20.81
N VAL A 29 18.72 21.42 21.87
CA VAL A 29 17.31 21.00 22.00
C VAL A 29 16.45 21.63 20.92
N MET A 30 16.57 22.95 20.69
CA MET A 30 15.85 23.60 19.59
C MET A 30 16.26 23.06 18.23
N GLY A 31 17.55 22.69 18.09
CA GLY A 31 18.13 21.96 16.96
C GLY A 31 17.37 20.70 16.57
N VAL A 32 17.21 19.83 17.56
CA VAL A 32 16.53 18.54 17.41
C VAL A 32 15.04 18.75 17.12
N VAL A 33 14.38 19.71 17.76
CA VAL A 33 12.94 19.95 17.59
C VAL A 33 12.58 20.28 16.14
N TYR A 34 13.26 21.25 15.49
CA TYR A 34 12.93 21.55 14.09
C TYR A 34 13.33 20.42 13.14
N LEU A 35 14.41 19.68 13.42
CA LEU A 35 14.77 18.51 12.62
C LEU A 35 13.68 17.44 12.65
N LEU A 36 13.17 17.13 13.85
CA LEU A 36 12.06 16.19 14.02
C LEU A 36 10.80 16.68 13.31
N LEU A 37 10.49 17.97 13.37
CA LEU A 37 9.36 18.54 12.65
C LEU A 37 9.53 18.48 11.13
N TYR A 38 10.74 18.66 10.59
CA TYR A 38 11.01 18.47 9.17
C TYR A 38 10.84 17.01 8.75
N ILE A 39 11.33 16.06 9.55
CA ILE A 39 11.19 14.63 9.28
C ILE A 39 9.71 14.22 9.35
N ALA A 40 8.99 14.63 10.40
CA ALA A 40 7.57 14.34 10.56
C ALA A 40 6.72 14.99 9.45
N GLY A 41 6.97 16.26 9.15
CA GLY A 41 6.27 17.00 8.10
C GLY A 41 6.55 16.44 6.71
N GLY A 42 7.81 16.13 6.39
CA GLY A 42 8.20 15.49 5.13
C GLY A 42 7.68 14.06 5.01
N GLY A 43 7.62 13.31 6.12
CA GLY A 43 7.01 11.99 6.19
C GLY A 43 5.50 12.03 5.92
N LEU A 44 4.76 12.92 6.60
CA LEU A 44 3.31 13.10 6.35
C LEU A 44 3.03 13.60 4.94
N LEU A 45 3.86 14.50 4.41
CA LEU A 45 3.76 14.96 3.03
C LEU A 45 3.96 13.80 2.06
N THR A 46 4.97 12.96 2.29
CA THR A 46 5.24 11.77 1.47
C THR A 46 4.06 10.79 1.50
N LEU A 47 3.53 10.49 2.70
CA LEU A 47 2.36 9.62 2.88
C LEU A 47 1.14 10.21 2.18
N GLY A 48 0.90 11.51 2.34
CA GLY A 48 -0.20 12.22 1.69
C GLY A 48 -0.10 12.17 0.16
N VAL A 49 1.09 12.37 -0.41
CA VAL A 49 1.32 12.22 -1.86
C VAL A 49 1.13 10.77 -2.30
N SER A 50 1.60 9.79 -1.53
CA SER A 50 1.39 8.38 -1.84
C SER A 50 -0.09 8.02 -1.87
N HIS A 51 -0.85 8.41 -0.85
CA HIS A 51 -2.29 8.19 -0.81
C HIS A 51 -3.01 8.94 -1.92
N PHE A 52 -2.60 10.17 -2.23
CA PHE A 52 -3.18 10.92 -3.32
C PHE A 52 -3.00 10.21 -4.67
N LEU A 53 -1.82 9.63 -4.92
CA LEU A 53 -1.56 8.84 -6.11
C LEU A 53 -2.41 7.57 -6.13
N ASP A 54 -2.53 6.87 -5.00
CA ASP A 54 -3.38 5.69 -4.88
C ASP A 54 -4.86 6.04 -5.15
N ASP A 55 -5.40 7.08 -4.50
CA ASP A 55 -6.79 7.56 -4.67
C ASP A 55 -7.08 7.94 -6.13
N VAL A 56 -6.14 8.64 -6.80
CA VAL A 56 -6.26 9.00 -8.22
C VAL A 56 -6.30 7.77 -9.11
N MET A 57 -5.51 6.75 -8.80
CA MET A 57 -5.44 5.52 -9.59
C MET A 57 -6.66 4.61 -9.38
N THR A 58 -7.28 4.64 -8.20
CA THR A 58 -8.50 3.88 -7.89
C THR A 58 -9.79 4.63 -8.24
N GLY A 59 -9.70 5.92 -8.58
CA GLY A 59 -10.86 6.77 -8.86
C GLY A 59 -11.61 7.19 -7.59
N GLU A 60 -10.99 7.06 -6.42
CA GLU A 60 -11.55 7.50 -5.14
C GLU A 60 -11.35 9.01 -4.91
N PRO A 61 -12.25 9.67 -4.17
CA PRO A 61 -12.13 11.10 -3.89
C PRO A 61 -10.92 11.41 -2.99
N PRO A 62 -10.00 12.32 -3.39
CA PRO A 62 -8.67 12.50 -2.77
C PRO A 62 -8.67 13.31 -1.46
N TRP A 63 -9.80 13.42 -0.77
CA TRP A 63 -9.98 14.36 0.34
C TRP A 63 -9.17 13.99 1.60
N SER A 64 -9.04 12.70 1.89
CA SER A 64 -8.24 12.18 3.01
C SER A 64 -6.75 12.42 2.78
N ALA A 65 -6.25 12.16 1.57
CA ALA A 65 -4.86 12.41 1.17
C ALA A 65 -4.49 13.89 1.25
N GLY A 66 -5.40 14.78 0.81
CA GLY A 66 -5.20 16.23 0.86
C GLY A 66 -4.93 16.75 2.29
N ARG A 67 -5.56 16.16 3.32
CA ARG A 67 -5.33 16.56 4.72
C ARG A 67 -3.89 16.27 5.16
N LEU A 68 -3.35 15.11 4.81
CA LEU A 68 -1.97 14.73 5.16
C LEU A 68 -0.96 15.65 4.51
N VAL A 69 -1.17 16.01 3.24
CA VAL A 69 -0.35 16.97 2.51
C VAL A 69 -0.36 18.33 3.20
N VAL A 70 -1.55 18.84 3.55
CA VAL A 70 -1.69 20.15 4.23
C VAL A 70 -1.01 20.13 5.60
N ILE A 71 -1.25 19.11 6.43
CA ILE A 71 -0.62 19.00 7.75
C ILE A 71 0.91 18.92 7.62
N GLY A 72 1.41 18.09 6.69
CA GLY A 72 2.84 17.97 6.41
C GLY A 72 3.48 19.29 5.99
N ALA A 73 2.84 20.00 5.06
CA ALA A 73 3.29 21.32 4.61
C ALA A 73 3.28 22.37 5.73
N LEU A 74 2.25 22.37 6.58
CA LEU A 74 2.16 23.26 7.74
C LEU A 74 3.27 22.98 8.76
N LEU A 75 3.57 21.71 9.04
CA LEU A 75 4.67 21.35 9.95
C LEU A 75 6.04 21.79 9.40
N ILE A 76 6.29 21.57 8.10
CA ILE A 76 7.51 22.05 7.44
C ILE A 76 7.59 23.58 7.50
N GLY A 77 6.48 24.27 7.23
CA GLY A 77 6.39 25.73 7.32
C GLY A 77 6.65 26.26 8.74
N PHE A 78 6.06 25.63 9.74
CA PHE A 78 6.26 25.97 11.16
C PHE A 78 7.71 25.72 11.60
N ALA A 79 8.30 24.58 11.23
CA ALA A 79 9.72 24.29 11.45
C ALA A 79 10.62 25.31 10.76
N GLY A 80 10.29 25.69 9.52
CA GLY A 80 10.92 26.77 8.76
C GLY A 80 10.90 28.11 9.49
N GLY A 81 9.73 28.52 9.98
CA GLY A 81 9.58 29.74 10.76
C GLY A 81 10.42 29.73 12.04
N LEU A 82 10.39 28.62 12.79
CA LEU A 82 11.18 28.46 14.01
C LEU A 82 12.69 28.47 13.73
N HIS A 83 13.12 27.74 12.69
CA HIS A 83 14.52 27.70 12.25
C HIS A 83 14.99 29.09 11.82
N ALA A 84 14.19 29.82 11.02
CA ALA A 84 14.49 31.19 10.62
C ALA A 84 14.57 32.15 11.82
N PHE A 85 13.67 32.02 12.79
CA PHE A 85 13.67 32.84 14.01
C PHE A 85 14.94 32.61 14.85
N VAL A 86 15.30 31.35 15.08
CA VAL A 86 16.52 30.99 15.83
C VAL A 86 17.76 31.45 15.09
N ALA A 87 17.82 31.24 13.77
CA ALA A 87 18.96 31.66 12.95
C ALA A 87 19.14 33.18 12.96
N ARG A 88 18.06 33.96 12.83
CA ARG A 88 18.11 35.43 12.94
C ARG A 88 18.53 35.92 14.32
N ARG A 89 18.16 35.22 15.40
CA ARG A 89 18.58 35.58 16.77
C ARG A 89 20.04 35.28 17.05
N ARG A 90 20.56 34.17 16.51
CA ARG A 90 21.97 33.79 16.67
C ARG A 90 22.89 34.67 15.84
N ASP A 91 22.41 35.11 14.67
CA ASP A 91 23.24 35.82 13.70
C ASP A 91 22.46 36.98 13.05
N PRO A 92 22.26 38.10 13.79
CA PRO A 92 21.44 39.22 13.32
C PRO A 92 22.07 39.97 12.14
N GLU A 93 23.40 39.96 12.05
CA GLU A 93 24.16 40.51 10.92
C GLU A 93 24.18 39.58 9.70
N GLY A 94 23.80 38.31 9.90
CA GLY A 94 23.73 37.28 8.86
C GLY A 94 25.09 36.71 8.50
N ALA A 95 25.72 35.92 9.36
CA ALA A 95 26.92 35.17 8.98
C ALA A 95 26.61 33.90 8.14
N PRO A 96 27.64 33.28 7.53
CA PRO A 96 28.60 33.89 6.64
C PRO A 96 28.51 33.34 5.21
N ALA A 97 29.25 34.04 4.36
CA ALA A 97 29.58 33.83 2.96
C ALA A 97 29.98 32.39 2.56
N ALA A 98 29.74 32.09 1.28
CA ALA A 98 30.22 30.94 0.52
C ALA A 98 29.77 29.55 1.01
N TRP A 99 28.49 29.25 0.84
CA TRP A 99 28.07 27.86 0.71
C TRP A 99 28.80 27.20 -0.48
N PRO A 100 29.19 25.91 -0.37
CA PRO A 100 29.84 25.22 -1.47
C PRO A 100 28.97 25.32 -2.72
N GLN A 101 29.56 25.81 -3.81
CA GLN A 101 28.88 25.85 -5.09
C GLN A 101 28.77 24.42 -5.60
N ILE A 102 27.54 23.91 -5.61
CA ILE A 102 27.23 22.60 -6.18
C ILE A 102 27.51 22.67 -7.68
N GLY A 103 28.56 21.98 -8.11
CA GLY A 103 28.93 21.86 -9.52
C GLY A 103 28.05 20.83 -10.25
N ALA A 104 28.11 20.85 -11.58
CA ALA A 104 27.35 19.91 -12.43
C ALA A 104 27.63 18.43 -12.10
N ARG A 105 28.86 18.11 -11.67
CA ARG A 105 29.26 16.75 -11.26
C ARG A 105 28.47 16.25 -10.05
N SER A 106 28.23 17.10 -9.06
CA SER A 106 27.44 16.74 -7.87
C SER A 106 25.98 16.50 -8.23
N PHE A 107 25.42 17.31 -9.13
CA PHE A 107 24.06 17.11 -9.64
C PHE A 107 23.93 15.79 -10.42
N ALA A 108 24.89 15.50 -11.31
CA ALA A 108 24.93 14.25 -12.07
C ALA A 108 25.07 13.03 -11.14
N LEU A 109 25.93 13.12 -10.12
CA LEU A 109 26.09 12.07 -9.12
C LEU A 109 24.80 11.86 -8.32
N ALA A 110 24.13 12.93 -7.89
CA ALA A 110 22.86 12.84 -7.18
C ALA A 110 21.75 12.22 -8.04
N GLY A 111 21.65 12.64 -9.30
CA GLY A 111 20.73 12.07 -10.26
C GLY A 111 21.00 10.60 -10.54
N ALA A 112 22.27 10.22 -10.70
CA ALA A 112 22.66 8.82 -10.88
C ALA A 112 22.33 7.96 -9.65
N LEU A 113 22.63 8.46 -8.45
CA LEU A 113 22.33 7.76 -7.20
C LEU A 113 20.82 7.53 -7.00
N TRP A 114 19.99 8.46 -7.47
CA TRP A 114 18.53 8.33 -7.45
C TRP A 114 18.00 7.40 -8.56
N ALA A 115 18.41 7.62 -9.81
CA ALA A 115 17.82 6.96 -10.98
C ALA A 115 18.38 5.57 -11.27
N VAL A 116 19.69 5.35 -11.11
CA VAL A 116 20.33 4.08 -11.51
C VAL A 116 19.74 2.87 -10.77
N PRO A 117 19.53 2.89 -9.44
CA PRO A 117 18.92 1.75 -8.75
C PRO A 117 17.51 1.42 -9.26
N ILE A 118 16.73 2.44 -9.67
CA ILE A 118 15.39 2.27 -10.24
C ILE A 118 15.51 1.63 -11.63
N LEU A 119 16.37 2.17 -12.49
CA LEU A 119 16.57 1.68 -13.85
C LEU A 119 17.13 0.25 -13.87
N VAL A 120 18.05 -0.08 -12.96
CA VAL A 120 18.58 -1.43 -12.81
C VAL A 120 17.50 -2.40 -12.34
N GLY A 121 16.63 -1.98 -11.42
CA GLY A 121 15.42 -2.75 -11.05
C GLY A 121 14.51 -2.98 -12.25
N TRP A 122 14.28 -1.96 -13.07
CA TRP A 122 13.43 -2.06 -14.26
C TRP A 122 14.02 -2.99 -15.33
N VAL A 123 15.33 -2.92 -15.58
CA VAL A 123 16.00 -3.84 -16.52
C VAL A 123 15.92 -5.29 -16.04
N GLN A 124 16.06 -5.54 -14.74
CA GLN A 124 15.85 -6.87 -14.16
C GLN A 124 14.41 -7.34 -14.36
N PHE A 125 13.43 -6.46 -14.10
CA PHE A 125 12.02 -6.72 -14.34
C PHE A 125 11.77 -7.12 -15.79
N GLU A 126 12.19 -6.31 -16.78
CA GLU A 126 12.04 -6.59 -18.22
C GLU A 126 12.70 -7.91 -18.65
N ARG A 127 13.76 -8.34 -17.97
CA ARG A 127 14.46 -9.61 -18.23
C ARG A 127 13.86 -10.82 -17.50
N PHE A 128 12.72 -10.65 -16.82
CA PHE A 128 12.07 -11.70 -16.03
C PHE A 128 12.98 -12.25 -14.92
N ALA A 129 13.90 -11.43 -14.39
CA ALA A 129 14.73 -11.83 -13.26
C ALA A 129 13.91 -11.79 -11.97
N ASP A 130 13.87 -12.92 -11.26
CA ASP A 130 13.17 -13.07 -9.97
C ASP A 130 14.11 -13.80 -8.99
N PRO A 131 14.48 -13.21 -7.83
CA PRO A 131 14.04 -11.90 -7.33
C PRO A 131 14.75 -10.72 -8.01
N ILE A 132 14.09 -9.56 -7.99
CA ILE A 132 14.65 -8.28 -8.40
C ILE A 132 15.48 -7.70 -7.25
N TRP A 133 16.72 -7.34 -7.55
CA TRP A 133 17.63 -6.73 -6.58
C TRP A 133 17.52 -5.21 -6.67
N MET A 134 17.14 -4.58 -5.55
CA MET A 134 17.07 -3.12 -5.45
C MET A 134 17.88 -2.58 -4.27
N MET A 135 18.34 -1.34 -4.42
CA MET A 135 19.04 -0.56 -3.39
C MET A 135 18.18 0.65 -2.99
N PRO A 136 17.05 0.47 -2.30
CA PRO A 136 16.12 1.58 -2.01
C PRO A 136 16.76 2.68 -1.17
N HIS A 137 17.72 2.34 -0.30
CA HIS A 137 18.49 3.32 0.47
C HIS A 137 19.31 4.25 -0.43
N ALA A 138 19.87 3.74 -1.53
CA ALA A 138 20.60 4.56 -2.50
C ALA A 138 19.64 5.53 -3.21
N THR A 139 18.46 5.05 -3.62
CA THR A 139 17.41 5.91 -4.20
C THR A 139 16.98 7.02 -3.24
N VAL A 140 16.74 6.69 -1.95
CA VAL A 140 16.33 7.67 -0.94
C VAL A 140 17.42 8.73 -0.73
N LEU A 141 18.67 8.30 -0.52
CA LEU A 141 19.81 9.22 -0.36
C LEU A 141 20.03 10.06 -1.62
N GLY A 142 19.88 9.47 -2.81
CA GLY A 142 19.94 10.15 -4.09
C GLY A 142 18.87 11.23 -4.22
N GLY A 143 17.62 10.95 -3.85
CA GLY A 143 16.52 11.91 -3.89
C GLY A 143 16.74 13.09 -2.94
N LEU A 144 17.20 12.82 -1.70
CA LEU A 144 17.56 13.85 -0.73
C LEU A 144 18.73 14.71 -1.24
N PHE A 145 19.78 14.08 -1.76
CA PHE A 145 20.96 14.79 -2.27
C PHE A 145 20.65 15.60 -3.53
N LEU A 146 19.79 15.10 -4.41
CA LEU A 146 19.34 15.78 -5.62
C LEU A 146 18.52 17.01 -5.26
N ALA A 147 17.55 16.88 -4.34
CA ALA A 147 16.77 18.01 -3.84
C ALA A 147 17.67 19.05 -3.17
N TYR A 148 18.69 18.61 -2.40
CA TYR A 148 19.68 19.51 -1.81
C TYR A 148 20.45 20.28 -2.88
N CYS A 149 20.92 19.60 -3.94
CA CYS A 149 21.64 20.22 -5.05
C CYS A 149 20.78 21.27 -5.78
N VAL A 150 19.52 20.93 -6.09
CA VAL A 150 18.55 21.82 -6.75
C VAL A 150 18.24 23.03 -5.87
N CYS A 151 17.82 22.79 -4.63
CA CYS A 151 17.44 23.87 -3.71
C CYS A 151 18.63 24.77 -3.41
N SER A 152 19.82 24.21 -3.18
CA SER A 152 21.04 24.98 -2.94
C SER A 152 21.41 25.89 -4.11
N ARG A 153 21.14 25.46 -5.35
CA ARG A 153 21.39 26.27 -6.54
C ARG A 153 20.32 27.35 -6.73
N LEU A 154 19.04 27.01 -6.60
CA LEU A 154 17.93 27.95 -6.80
C LEU A 154 17.85 29.02 -5.70
N MET A 155 18.11 28.64 -4.44
CA MET A 155 18.04 29.52 -3.29
C MET A 155 19.39 30.18 -2.97
N GLY A 156 20.33 30.12 -3.92
CA GLY A 156 21.71 30.60 -3.77
C GLY A 156 21.82 32.06 -3.32
N GLY A 157 20.88 32.91 -3.75
CA GLY A 157 20.82 34.35 -3.42
C GLY A 157 19.88 34.71 -2.27
N TRP A 158 19.27 33.74 -1.57
CA TRP A 158 18.31 34.04 -0.50
C TRP A 158 19.02 34.35 0.82
N ARG A 159 18.54 35.38 1.52
CA ARG A 159 19.11 35.83 2.80
C ARG A 159 19.13 34.74 3.89
N MET A 160 18.21 33.77 3.82
CA MET A 160 18.12 32.63 4.74
C MET A 160 18.26 31.30 3.98
N ARG A 161 19.25 31.21 3.09
CA ARG A 161 19.46 30.03 2.22
C ARG A 161 19.44 28.71 2.97
N GLY A 162 20.08 28.61 4.13
CA GLY A 162 20.12 27.36 4.90
C GLY A 162 18.76 26.83 5.31
N VAL A 163 17.88 27.73 5.76
CA VAL A 163 16.49 27.39 6.13
C VAL A 163 15.70 26.98 4.90
N ALA A 164 15.80 27.76 3.82
CA ALA A 164 15.06 27.50 2.59
C ALA A 164 15.47 26.15 1.97
N VAL A 165 16.76 25.83 1.97
CA VAL A 165 17.27 24.54 1.47
C VAL A 165 16.78 23.38 2.34
N THR A 166 16.77 23.51 3.67
CA THR A 166 16.24 22.45 4.55
C THR A 166 14.75 22.22 4.33
N MET A 167 13.96 23.29 4.23
CA MET A 167 12.55 23.21 3.88
C MET A 167 12.34 22.52 2.54
N GLY A 168 13.10 22.89 1.51
CA GLY A 168 13.01 22.30 0.17
C GLY A 168 13.41 20.82 0.13
N VAL A 169 14.44 20.43 0.89
CA VAL A 169 14.82 19.01 1.01
C VAL A 169 13.74 18.21 1.75
N ALA A 170 13.16 18.77 2.81
CA ALA A 170 12.07 18.11 3.52
C ALA A 170 10.80 17.97 2.66
N SER A 171 10.49 18.98 1.85
CA SER A 171 9.27 19.00 1.03
C SER A 171 9.39 18.23 -0.28
N LEU A 172 10.57 18.19 -0.90
CA LEU A 172 10.77 17.55 -2.21
C LEU A 172 11.66 16.32 -2.11
N GLY A 173 12.76 16.39 -1.36
CA GLY A 173 13.75 15.32 -1.29
C GLY A 173 13.24 14.06 -0.64
N LEU A 174 12.50 14.18 0.48
CA LEU A 174 11.89 13.04 1.15
C LEU A 174 10.84 12.34 0.26
N PRO A 175 9.83 13.03 -0.30
CA PRO A 175 8.91 12.41 -1.24
C PRO A 175 9.60 11.80 -2.46
N LEU A 176 10.52 12.53 -3.08
CA LEU A 176 11.24 12.05 -4.26
C LEU A 176 12.06 10.78 -3.99
N GLY A 177 12.74 10.74 -2.85
CA GLY A 177 13.55 9.59 -2.44
C GLY A 177 12.69 8.38 -2.07
N LEU A 178 11.68 8.58 -1.22
CA LEU A 178 10.83 7.50 -0.72
C LEU A 178 9.88 6.96 -1.78
N LEU A 179 9.19 7.82 -2.54
CA LEU A 179 8.30 7.39 -3.63
C LEU A 179 9.09 6.80 -4.79
N GLY A 180 10.28 7.35 -5.08
CA GLY A 180 11.18 6.79 -6.10
C GLY A 180 11.62 5.35 -5.79
N ALA A 181 11.65 4.95 -4.52
CA ALA A 181 11.89 3.57 -4.12
C ALA A 181 10.57 2.76 -4.02
N ALA A 182 9.53 3.32 -3.41
CA ALA A 182 8.29 2.60 -3.09
C ALA A 182 7.45 2.27 -4.33
N LEU A 183 7.34 3.19 -5.30
CA LEU A 183 6.50 2.98 -6.49
C LEU A 183 7.01 1.82 -7.36
N PRO A 184 8.31 1.73 -7.71
CA PRO A 184 8.81 0.57 -8.44
C PRO A 184 8.64 -0.74 -7.67
N ILE A 185 8.87 -0.75 -6.34
CA ILE A 185 8.70 -1.97 -5.53
C ILE A 185 7.24 -2.44 -5.57
N ARG A 186 6.27 -1.52 -5.36
CA ARG A 186 4.84 -1.83 -5.47
C ARG A 186 4.48 -2.35 -6.87
N HIS A 187 4.99 -1.70 -7.92
CA HIS A 187 4.79 -2.12 -9.30
C HIS A 187 5.29 -3.55 -9.54
N PHE A 188 6.53 -3.85 -9.16
CA PHE A 188 7.11 -5.18 -9.34
C PHE A 188 6.37 -6.26 -8.56
N ASN A 189 6.00 -5.99 -7.30
CA ASN A 189 5.23 -6.93 -6.48
C ASN A 189 3.83 -7.16 -7.08
N HIS A 190 3.17 -6.12 -7.61
CA HIS A 190 1.89 -6.25 -8.31
C HIS A 190 1.99 -7.18 -9.54
N HIS A 191 3.13 -7.13 -10.23
CA HIS A 191 3.47 -8.00 -11.36
C HIS A 191 4.18 -9.31 -10.93
N LEU A 192 3.98 -9.72 -9.66
CA LEU A 192 4.35 -11.02 -9.10
C LEU A 192 5.85 -11.32 -9.04
N SER A 193 6.71 -10.30 -9.16
CA SER A 193 8.16 -10.41 -8.92
C SER A 193 8.50 -10.05 -7.47
N ASP A 194 9.34 -10.86 -6.82
CA ASP A 194 9.81 -10.55 -5.48
C ASP A 194 10.91 -9.48 -5.54
N VAL A 195 10.91 -8.54 -4.59
CA VAL A 195 11.98 -7.53 -4.48
C VAL A 195 12.83 -7.78 -3.25
N VAL A 196 14.12 -8.04 -3.47
CA VAL A 196 15.12 -8.14 -2.42
C VAL A 196 15.83 -6.80 -2.27
N SER A 197 15.69 -6.23 -1.08
CA SER A 197 16.46 -5.07 -0.64
C SER A 197 17.73 -5.53 0.06
N VAL A 198 18.88 -5.15 -0.49
CA VAL A 198 20.18 -5.43 0.13
C VAL A 198 20.45 -4.35 1.19
N LEU A 199 20.43 -4.74 2.46
CA LEU A 199 20.82 -3.90 3.58
C LEU A 199 22.12 -4.45 4.16
N ARG A 200 23.21 -3.71 3.99
CA ARG A 200 24.47 -4.13 4.60
C ARG A 200 24.40 -3.89 6.11
N ASN A 201 24.68 -4.92 6.91
CA ASN A 201 24.79 -4.76 8.36
C ASN A 201 26.01 -3.87 8.65
N PRO A 202 25.84 -2.71 9.31
CA PRO A 202 26.95 -1.79 9.55
C PRO A 202 27.98 -2.34 10.55
N VAL A 203 27.59 -3.29 11.41
CA VAL A 203 28.44 -3.88 12.45
C VAL A 203 29.15 -5.13 11.92
N THR A 204 28.43 -6.07 11.31
CA THR A 204 29.02 -7.34 10.83
C THR A 204 29.52 -7.27 9.39
N ARG A 205 29.19 -6.20 8.65
CA ARG A 205 29.43 -6.03 7.19
C ARG A 205 28.78 -7.09 6.30
N GLU A 206 28.00 -8.00 6.87
CA GLU A 206 27.23 -9.02 6.15
C GLU A 206 26.04 -8.40 5.44
N ASP A 207 25.70 -8.94 4.28
CA ASP A 207 24.53 -8.53 3.53
C ASP A 207 23.28 -9.11 4.18
N ARG A 208 22.52 -8.25 4.87
CA ARG A 208 21.19 -8.58 5.36
C ARG A 208 20.21 -8.35 4.22
N ARG A 209 19.58 -9.43 3.75
CA ARG A 209 18.56 -9.36 2.70
C ARG A 209 17.21 -9.18 3.37
N VAL A 210 16.53 -8.07 3.08
CA VAL A 210 15.12 -7.89 3.44
C VAL A 210 14.32 -8.13 2.17
N THR A 211 13.50 -9.18 2.18
CA THR A 211 12.66 -9.52 1.03
C THR A 211 11.32 -8.84 1.23
N SER A 212 10.97 -7.91 0.36
CA SER A 212 9.57 -7.54 0.18
C SER A 212 8.97 -8.66 -0.66
N ARG A 213 8.34 -9.62 0.01
CA ARG A 213 7.61 -10.68 -0.70
C ARG A 213 6.39 -10.07 -1.36
N ARG A 214 6.05 -10.55 -2.54
CA ARG A 214 4.69 -10.39 -3.07
C ARG A 214 3.68 -10.89 -2.03
N ASP A 215 2.51 -10.27 -1.97
CA ASP A 215 1.40 -10.88 -1.25
C ASP A 215 1.13 -12.25 -1.88
N ASP A 216 1.03 -13.29 -1.06
CA ASP A 216 0.58 -14.59 -1.54
C ASP A 216 -0.84 -14.40 -2.08
N MET A 217 -0.95 -14.25 -3.40
CA MET A 217 -2.23 -14.09 -4.11
C MET A 217 -2.94 -15.44 -4.12
N ALA A 218 -3.37 -15.89 -2.94
CA ALA A 218 -4.21 -17.06 -2.79
C ALA A 218 -5.51 -16.81 -3.55
N MET A 219 -6.01 -17.86 -4.20
CA MET A 219 -7.35 -17.83 -4.76
C MET A 219 -8.32 -17.49 -3.63
N ALA A 220 -9.21 -16.51 -3.87
CA ALA A 220 -10.25 -16.17 -2.91
C ALA A 220 -11.02 -17.44 -2.52
N PRO A 221 -11.38 -17.62 -1.23
CA PRO A 221 -12.13 -18.78 -0.81
C PRO A 221 -13.40 -18.89 -1.65
N ALA A 222 -13.79 -20.13 -1.96
CA ALA A 222 -15.04 -20.35 -2.66
C ALA A 222 -16.20 -19.73 -1.87
N PRO A 223 -17.10 -18.98 -2.52
CA PRO A 223 -18.36 -18.65 -1.89
C PRO A 223 -19.04 -19.96 -1.47
N LEU A 224 -19.73 -19.92 -0.33
CA LEU A 224 -20.59 -21.01 0.08
C LEU A 224 -21.80 -20.97 -0.86
N ASP A 225 -21.72 -21.68 -1.98
CA ASP A 225 -22.85 -21.84 -2.89
C ASP A 225 -23.94 -22.62 -2.15
N SER A 226 -25.15 -22.06 -2.07
CA SER A 226 -26.28 -22.78 -1.49
C SER A 226 -26.67 -23.92 -2.43
N PRO A 227 -26.96 -25.13 -1.94
CA PRO A 227 -27.40 -26.23 -2.78
C PRO A 227 -28.84 -25.96 -3.25
N GLU A 228 -28.97 -25.29 -4.39
CA GLU A 228 -30.24 -24.77 -4.91
C GLU A 228 -31.21 -25.90 -5.25
N HIS A 229 -30.71 -27.01 -5.80
CA HIS A 229 -31.55 -28.15 -6.19
C HIS A 229 -32.02 -28.93 -4.96
N LEU A 230 -31.14 -29.15 -3.97
CA LEU A 230 -31.55 -29.79 -2.70
C LEU A 230 -32.48 -28.89 -1.89
N LEU A 231 -32.26 -27.57 -1.86
CA LEU A 231 -33.16 -26.62 -1.19
C LEU A 231 -34.55 -26.65 -1.82
N ALA A 232 -34.64 -26.69 -3.16
CA ALA A 232 -35.92 -26.82 -3.86
C ALA A 232 -36.68 -28.10 -3.47
N LEU A 233 -35.97 -29.23 -3.34
CA LEU A 233 -36.57 -30.49 -2.87
C LEU A 233 -36.98 -30.45 -1.39
N VAL A 234 -36.18 -29.85 -0.52
CA VAL A 234 -36.53 -29.68 0.90
C VAL A 234 -37.74 -28.75 1.06
N THR A 235 -37.83 -27.69 0.26
CA THR A 235 -39.02 -26.83 0.21
C THR A 235 -40.25 -27.61 -0.28
N ALA A 236 -40.12 -28.40 -1.36
CA ALA A 236 -41.20 -29.26 -1.84
C ALA A 236 -41.65 -30.30 -0.79
N LEU A 237 -40.73 -30.85 0.00
CA LEU A 237 -41.04 -31.74 1.12
C LEU A 237 -41.73 -30.99 2.27
N GLY A 238 -41.31 -29.76 2.57
CA GLY A 238 -41.94 -28.91 3.59
C GLY A 238 -43.37 -28.49 3.23
N GLU A 239 -43.69 -28.45 1.94
CA GLU A 239 -45.04 -28.20 1.42
C GLU A 239 -45.88 -29.47 1.23
N ALA A 240 -45.27 -30.66 1.37
CA ALA A 240 -45.96 -31.93 1.26
C ALA A 240 -47.00 -32.09 2.38
N ARG A 241 -48.22 -32.50 2.01
CA ARG A 241 -49.32 -32.76 2.95
C ARG A 241 -49.67 -34.24 2.96
N PRO A 242 -50.07 -34.80 4.11
CA PRO A 242 -50.65 -36.14 4.14
C PRO A 242 -51.95 -36.14 3.34
N ILE A 243 -52.08 -37.11 2.42
CA ILE A 243 -53.26 -37.29 1.57
C ILE A 243 -54.06 -38.47 2.10
N ASP A 244 -55.37 -38.28 2.29
CA ASP A 244 -56.32 -39.36 2.52
C ASP A 244 -56.80 -39.90 1.17
N VAL A 245 -56.27 -41.07 0.80
CA VAL A 245 -56.50 -41.69 -0.52
C VAL A 245 -57.98 -42.00 -0.74
N GLU A 246 -58.72 -42.42 0.29
CA GLU A 246 -60.14 -42.76 0.16
C GLU A 246 -60.99 -41.50 -0.09
N ALA A 247 -60.66 -40.41 0.61
CA ALA A 247 -61.33 -39.13 0.44
C ALA A 247 -61.05 -38.49 -0.93
N GLU A 248 -59.83 -38.60 -1.44
CA GLU A 248 -59.45 -38.04 -2.76
C GLU A 248 -60.03 -38.84 -3.93
N ILE A 249 -60.14 -40.17 -3.80
CA ILE A 249 -60.84 -41.01 -4.78
C ILE A 249 -62.35 -40.70 -4.79
N ALA A 250 -62.97 -40.56 -3.61
CA ALA A 250 -64.38 -40.18 -3.50
C ALA A 250 -64.66 -38.78 -4.08
N ALA A 251 -63.67 -37.88 -4.02
CA ALA A 251 -63.74 -36.55 -4.60
C ALA A 251 -63.38 -36.50 -6.11
N GLY A 252 -63.02 -37.63 -6.71
CA GLY A 252 -62.66 -37.74 -8.13
C GLY A 252 -61.32 -37.12 -8.52
N ARG A 253 -60.48 -36.76 -7.54
CA ARG A 253 -59.15 -36.15 -7.74
C ARG A 253 -58.01 -37.16 -7.75
N MET A 254 -58.28 -38.41 -7.37
CA MET A 254 -57.38 -39.55 -7.52
C MET A 254 -58.11 -40.74 -8.13
N ARG A 255 -57.37 -41.59 -8.85
CA ARG A 255 -57.89 -42.83 -9.44
C ARG A 255 -56.89 -43.97 -9.24
N MET A 256 -57.41 -45.16 -8.96
CA MET A 256 -56.62 -46.39 -8.98
C MET A 256 -56.68 -47.00 -10.39
N LEU A 257 -55.52 -47.32 -10.95
CA LEU A 257 -55.38 -47.99 -12.23
C LEU A 257 -55.61 -49.50 -12.08
N GLU A 258 -55.80 -50.19 -13.21
CA GLU A 258 -56.08 -51.63 -13.25
C GLU A 258 -54.92 -52.49 -12.70
N ASP A 259 -53.71 -51.94 -12.66
CA ASP A 259 -52.51 -52.55 -12.09
C ASP A 259 -52.34 -52.31 -10.57
N GLY A 260 -53.30 -51.61 -9.94
CA GLY A 260 -53.29 -51.29 -8.52
C GLY A 260 -52.46 -50.06 -8.14
N THR A 261 -51.93 -49.31 -9.11
CA THR A 261 -51.24 -48.03 -8.85
C THR A 261 -52.21 -46.87 -8.75
N TYR A 262 -51.81 -45.80 -8.05
CA TYR A 262 -52.64 -44.59 -7.89
C TYR A 262 -52.10 -43.44 -8.75
N VAL A 263 -53.02 -42.73 -9.40
CA VAL A 263 -52.74 -41.51 -10.17
C VAL A 263 -53.56 -40.35 -9.64
N ILE A 264 -53.00 -39.15 -9.70
CA ILE A 264 -53.68 -37.88 -9.45
C ILE A 264 -54.33 -37.45 -10.76
N VAL A 265 -55.59 -37.03 -10.70
CA VAL A 265 -56.33 -36.49 -11.84
C VAL A 265 -56.35 -34.97 -11.71
N ASN A 266 -55.62 -34.29 -12.60
CA ASN A 266 -55.52 -32.83 -12.60
C ASN A 266 -56.82 -32.18 -13.10
N PRO A 267 -57.04 -30.89 -12.81
CA PRO A 267 -58.27 -30.17 -13.23
C PRO A 267 -58.49 -30.12 -14.74
N ASP A 268 -57.44 -30.30 -15.54
CA ASP A 268 -57.47 -30.37 -17.00
C ASP A 268 -57.77 -31.78 -17.55
N GLY A 269 -57.96 -32.76 -16.66
CA GLY A 269 -58.20 -34.16 -16.99
C GLY A 269 -56.92 -34.95 -17.31
N SER A 270 -55.74 -34.34 -17.18
CA SER A 270 -54.47 -35.07 -17.27
C SER A 270 -54.22 -35.91 -16.02
N GLU A 271 -53.51 -37.02 -16.19
CA GLU A 271 -53.16 -37.92 -15.08
C GLU A 271 -51.67 -37.81 -14.77
N SER A 272 -51.34 -37.65 -13.49
CA SER A 272 -49.96 -37.65 -13.00
C SER A 272 -49.75 -38.79 -12.01
N ALA A 273 -48.62 -39.48 -12.10
CA ALA A 273 -48.28 -40.57 -11.19
C ALA A 273 -48.10 -40.06 -9.75
N LEU A 274 -48.52 -40.85 -8.78
CA LEU A 274 -48.23 -40.59 -7.37
C LEU A 274 -46.77 -40.99 -7.10
N GLY A 275 -45.89 -40.01 -6.83
CA GLY A 275 -44.49 -40.28 -6.51
C GLY A 275 -44.33 -41.07 -5.21
N GLY A 276 -43.58 -42.16 -5.26
CA GLY A 276 -43.28 -43.00 -4.10
C GLY A 276 -42.05 -42.53 -3.31
N ALA A 277 -41.81 -43.15 -2.15
CA ALA A 277 -40.60 -42.88 -1.35
C ALA A 277 -39.29 -43.22 -2.09
N SER A 278 -39.33 -44.19 -3.00
CA SER A 278 -38.20 -44.54 -3.89
C SER A 278 -37.90 -43.43 -4.91
N ASP A 279 -38.94 -42.82 -5.47
CA ASP A 279 -38.80 -41.77 -6.49
C ASP A 279 -38.26 -40.48 -5.86
N PHE A 280 -38.68 -40.21 -4.61
CA PHE A 280 -38.13 -39.11 -3.82
C PHE A 280 -36.67 -39.34 -3.43
N ALA A 281 -36.28 -40.56 -3.05
CA ALA A 281 -34.88 -40.90 -2.77
C ALA A 281 -34.00 -40.69 -4.01
N GLN A 282 -34.46 -41.14 -5.19
CA GLN A 282 -33.77 -40.90 -6.46
C GLN A 282 -33.69 -39.40 -6.78
N ALA A 283 -34.75 -38.63 -6.54
CA ALA A 283 -34.74 -37.18 -6.76
C ALA A 283 -33.74 -36.44 -5.87
N ILE A 284 -33.55 -36.88 -4.62
CA ILE A 284 -32.50 -36.34 -3.73
C ILE A 284 -31.10 -36.64 -4.29
N GLU A 285 -30.84 -37.88 -4.70
CA GLU A 285 -29.55 -38.26 -5.28
C GLU A 285 -29.25 -37.48 -6.57
N ASP A 286 -30.26 -37.31 -7.42
CA ASP A 286 -30.13 -36.57 -8.69
C ASP A 286 -29.87 -35.08 -8.44
N ALA A 287 -30.52 -34.48 -7.43
CA ALA A 287 -30.31 -33.09 -7.03
C ALA A 287 -28.93 -32.86 -6.40
N ASP A 288 -28.48 -33.76 -5.51
CA ASP A 288 -27.13 -33.69 -4.94
C ASP A 288 -26.05 -33.82 -6.03
N ALA A 289 -26.27 -34.72 -7.00
CA ALA A 289 -25.39 -34.86 -8.16
C ALA A 289 -25.45 -33.65 -9.11
N ALA A 290 -26.59 -32.96 -9.21
CA ALA A 290 -26.71 -31.73 -9.98
C ALA A 290 -25.97 -30.56 -9.31
N ASP A 291 -26.21 -30.34 -8.00
CA ASP A 291 -25.53 -29.33 -7.19
C ASP A 291 -24.01 -29.56 -7.19
N THR A 292 -23.56 -30.81 -7.05
CA THR A 292 -22.13 -31.17 -7.10
C THR A 292 -21.51 -30.85 -8.47
N ARG A 293 -22.20 -31.14 -9.57
CA ARG A 293 -21.71 -30.83 -10.93
C ARG A 293 -21.64 -29.33 -11.18
N GLN A 294 -22.66 -28.58 -10.74
CA GLN A 294 -22.69 -27.13 -10.86
C GLN A 294 -21.57 -26.48 -10.04
N ALA A 295 -21.38 -26.92 -8.79
CA ALA A 295 -20.28 -26.45 -7.94
C ALA A 295 -18.91 -26.75 -8.55
N ALA A 296 -18.72 -27.93 -9.14
CA ALA A 296 -17.49 -28.30 -9.83
C ALA A 296 -17.22 -27.42 -11.07
N GLN A 297 -18.26 -27.12 -11.87
CA GLN A 297 -18.15 -26.22 -13.02
C GLN A 297 -17.82 -24.79 -12.59
N ALA A 298 -18.54 -24.25 -11.60
CA ALA A 298 -18.28 -22.92 -11.06
C ALA A 298 -16.86 -22.80 -10.46
N GLN A 299 -16.40 -23.83 -9.76
CA GLN A 299 -15.02 -23.88 -9.27
C GLN A 299 -14.01 -23.91 -10.42
N ALA A 300 -14.24 -24.70 -11.48
CA ALA A 300 -13.35 -24.77 -12.64
C ALA A 300 -13.27 -23.41 -13.37
N GLU A 301 -14.40 -22.72 -13.55
CA GLU A 301 -14.46 -21.39 -14.14
C GLU A 301 -13.72 -20.35 -13.29
N ARG A 302 -13.88 -20.40 -11.95
CA ARG A 302 -13.15 -19.53 -11.03
C ARG A 302 -11.64 -19.76 -11.09
N VAL A 303 -11.21 -21.02 -11.12
CA VAL A 303 -9.79 -21.37 -11.28
C VAL A 303 -9.26 -20.83 -12.60
N ALA A 304 -9.96 -21.06 -13.71
CA ALA A 304 -9.57 -20.57 -15.03
C ALA A 304 -9.54 -19.03 -15.12
N ALA A 305 -10.46 -18.33 -14.46
CA ALA A 305 -10.46 -16.86 -14.35
C ALA A 305 -9.26 -16.36 -13.56
N TRP A 306 -8.99 -16.94 -12.38
CA TRP A 306 -7.85 -16.59 -11.56
C TRP A 306 -6.51 -16.85 -12.28
N GLU A 307 -6.36 -17.99 -12.97
CA GLU A 307 -5.16 -18.29 -13.76
C GLU A 307 -4.94 -17.31 -14.91
N ARG A 308 -6.02 -16.87 -15.58
CA ARG A 308 -5.96 -15.83 -16.62
C ARG A 308 -5.49 -14.51 -16.03
N GLU A 309 -6.04 -14.11 -14.89
CA GLU A 309 -5.60 -12.90 -14.19
C GLU A 309 -4.12 -12.98 -13.78
N MET A 310 -3.67 -14.10 -13.22
CA MET A 310 -2.28 -14.29 -12.82
C MET A 310 -1.32 -14.22 -14.03
N ARG A 311 -1.72 -14.80 -15.17
CA ARG A 311 -0.96 -14.66 -16.42
C ARG A 311 -0.88 -13.21 -16.89
N LEU A 312 -2.01 -12.51 -16.90
CA LEU A 312 -2.04 -11.09 -17.26
C LEU A 312 -1.18 -10.23 -16.33
N ARG A 313 -1.19 -10.50 -15.03
CA ARG A 313 -0.33 -9.78 -14.07
C ARG A 313 1.16 -10.05 -14.29
N LYS A 314 1.57 -11.30 -14.57
CA LYS A 314 2.99 -11.62 -14.88
C LYS A 314 3.49 -10.92 -16.15
N LEU A 315 2.62 -10.82 -17.16
CA LEU A 315 2.94 -10.23 -18.46
C LEU A 315 2.78 -8.71 -18.48
N GLY A 316 1.88 -8.17 -17.66
CA GLY A 316 1.56 -6.74 -17.59
C GLY A 316 2.69 -5.88 -17.04
N GLY A 317 2.56 -4.56 -17.24
CA GLY A 317 3.43 -3.55 -16.63
C GLY A 317 4.85 -3.43 -17.21
N ARG A 318 5.18 -4.23 -18.23
CA ARG A 318 6.45 -4.19 -18.97
C ARG A 318 6.35 -3.16 -20.08
N LEU A 319 7.41 -2.36 -20.26
CA LEU A 319 7.49 -1.30 -21.26
C LEU A 319 8.01 -1.82 -22.60
N PHE A 320 8.88 -2.83 -22.60
CA PHE A 320 9.62 -3.24 -23.80
C PHE A 320 9.41 -4.69 -24.21
N THR A 321 9.00 -5.55 -23.27
CA THR A 321 8.65 -6.94 -23.60
C THR A 321 7.17 -7.05 -23.92
N GLN A 322 6.82 -7.17 -25.21
CA GLN A 322 5.58 -7.83 -25.60
C GLN A 322 5.78 -9.32 -25.32
N ALA A 323 4.86 -9.92 -24.56
CA ALA A 323 4.93 -11.34 -24.21
C ALA A 323 5.13 -12.20 -25.48
N PRO A 324 5.99 -13.23 -25.47
CA PRO A 324 5.87 -14.30 -26.45
C PRO A 324 4.45 -14.87 -26.31
N ALA A 325 3.75 -14.99 -27.44
CA ALA A 325 2.49 -15.69 -27.50
C ALA A 325 2.76 -17.15 -27.12
N ASP A 326 2.34 -17.55 -25.92
CA ASP A 326 2.08 -18.96 -25.62
C ASP A 326 0.84 -19.42 -26.39
#